data_AF-A0A817UT93-F1
#
_entry.id   AF-A0A817UT93-F1
#
_cell.length_a   1.000
_cell.length_b   1.000
_cell.length_c   1.000
_cell.angle_alpha   90.00
_cell.angle_beta   90.00
_cell.angle_gamma   90.00
#
_symmetry.space_group_name_H-M   'P 1'
#
loop_
_entity.id
_entity.type
_entity.pdbx_description
1 polymer ?
#
loop_
_entity_poly.entity_id
_entity_poly.type
_entity_poly.pdbx_seq_one_letter_code
_entity_poly.pdbx_strand_id
1 'polypeptide(L)'
;MATVTLRSTTTLILTQTLTTTTRFTTTTTRSTTKTTQPTTRSTTRIIATQTTTVTVTTTVITTTTSTTMTTTTSTTIITTRSTTTIRDDGVRNGGEIGIDCDGPCTKRCNGRVCTSAEDCWSGVCGVNKTCSVPSCSDNIKNGLETGVDCGGVCPLKCGFQSCKRCSECQSGVCIDWPGCAEATCYDGVRNGGEIGIDCDGPCLRRCNDRACISDDDCWSGVCGINKTCSGK
;
A
#
# COMPACT_ATOMS: atom_id res chain seq x y z
N MET A 1 -72.84 -1.19 40.04
CA MET A 1 -72.02 -0.72 38.89
C MET A 1 -70.56 -0.89 39.26
N ALA A 2 -69.83 -1.73 38.53
CA ALA A 2 -68.39 -1.64 38.26
C ALA A 2 -67.94 -2.96 37.63
N THR A 3 -68.49 -3.28 36.45
CA THR A 3 -67.82 -4.21 35.54
C THR A 3 -66.64 -3.46 34.96
N VAL A 4 -65.45 -3.72 35.53
CA VAL A 4 -64.18 -3.21 35.04
C VAL A 4 -63.89 -3.89 33.70
N THR A 5 -64.19 -3.21 32.60
CA THR A 5 -63.81 -3.63 31.25
C THR A 5 -62.30 -3.38 31.10
N LEU A 6 -61.49 -4.42 31.30
CA LEU A 6 -60.03 -4.36 31.15
C LEU A 6 -59.65 -4.01 29.71
N ARG A 7 -58.79 -2.98 29.58
CA ARG A 7 -58.25 -2.45 28.33
C ARG A 7 -57.45 -3.50 27.58
N SER A 8 -57.69 -3.61 26.27
CA SER A 8 -56.94 -4.45 25.34
C SER A 8 -55.51 -3.93 25.19
N THR A 9 -54.53 -4.62 25.78
CA THR A 9 -53.11 -4.35 25.60
C THR A 9 -52.57 -5.28 24.51
N THR A 10 -52.47 -4.79 23.27
CA THR A 10 -51.77 -5.48 22.18
C THR A 10 -50.26 -5.26 22.38
N THR A 11 -49.48 -6.34 22.48
CA THR A 11 -48.00 -6.22 22.56
C THR A 11 -47.42 -6.57 21.19
N LEU A 12 -46.61 -5.65 20.64
CA LEU A 12 -45.90 -5.83 19.38
C LEU A 12 -44.42 -6.05 19.67
N ILE A 13 -43.87 -7.20 19.29
CA ILE A 13 -42.43 -7.46 19.39
C ILE A 13 -41.86 -7.48 17.98
N LEU A 14 -40.92 -6.57 17.71
CA LEU A 14 -40.15 -6.51 16.47
C LEU A 14 -38.74 -7.02 16.71
N THR A 15 -38.35 -8.08 16.01
CA THR A 15 -36.96 -8.54 16.00
C THR A 15 -36.40 -8.43 14.59
N GLN A 16 -35.19 -7.86 14.49
CA GLN A 16 -34.43 -7.79 13.26
C GLN A 16 -33.15 -8.59 13.43
N THR A 17 -32.86 -9.47 12.47
CA THR A 17 -31.59 -10.17 12.39
C THR A 17 -30.88 -9.77 11.10
N LEU A 18 -29.63 -9.36 11.24
CA LEU A 18 -28.77 -8.99 10.11
C LEU A 18 -27.70 -10.05 9.96
N THR A 19 -27.61 -10.63 8.77
CA THR A 19 -26.53 -11.55 8.41
C THR A 19 -25.83 -11.05 7.18
N THR A 20 -24.51 -10.88 7.28
CA THR A 20 -23.66 -10.43 6.16
C THR A 20 -22.77 -11.58 5.74
N THR A 21 -22.86 -11.96 4.47
CA THR A 21 -22.00 -12.98 3.86
C THR A 21 -21.18 -12.36 2.75
N THR A 22 -19.86 -12.42 2.86
CA THR A 22 -18.94 -11.94 1.82
C THR A 22 -18.28 -13.13 1.15
N ARG A 23 -18.40 -13.22 -0.18
CA ARG A 23 -17.78 -14.26 -0.98
C ARG A 23 -16.77 -13.66 -1.95
N PHE A 24 -15.53 -14.14 -1.86
CA PHE A 24 -14.48 -13.83 -2.82
C PHE A 24 -14.41 -14.95 -3.85
N THR A 25 -14.43 -14.58 -5.12
CA THR A 25 -14.29 -15.51 -6.25
C THR A 25 -13.23 -15.00 -7.19
N THR A 26 -12.28 -15.85 -7.55
CA THR A 26 -11.28 -15.56 -8.58
C THR A 26 -11.65 -16.34 -9.82
N THR A 27 -11.96 -15.63 -10.91
CA THR A 27 -12.28 -16.26 -12.19
C THR A 27 -11.15 -16.00 -13.17
N THR A 28 -10.51 -17.07 -13.64
CA THR A 28 -9.49 -16.98 -14.69
C THR A 28 -10.18 -17.09 -16.04
N THR A 29 -10.23 -15.99 -16.80
CA THR A 29 -10.77 -16.00 -18.17
C THR A 29 -9.62 -15.87 -19.16
N ARG A 30 -9.54 -16.80 -20.12
CA ARG A 30 -8.53 -16.79 -21.18
C ARG A 30 -9.18 -16.23 -22.43
N SER A 31 -8.76 -15.05 -22.87
CA SER A 31 -9.23 -14.46 -24.13
C SER A 31 -8.13 -14.53 -25.17
N THR A 32 -8.48 -15.05 -26.36
CA THR A 32 -7.60 -15.06 -27.53
C THR A 32 -8.14 -14.05 -28.53
N THR A 33 -7.44 -12.93 -28.69
CA THR A 33 -7.77 -11.94 -29.73
C THR A 33 -6.87 -12.18 -30.93
N LYS A 34 -7.48 -12.51 -32.07
CA LYS A 34 -6.79 -12.65 -33.36
C LYS A 34 -6.51 -11.24 -33.90
N THR A 35 -5.27 -10.80 -33.82
CA THR A 35 -4.81 -9.53 -34.41
C THR A 35 -4.44 -9.76 -35.88
N THR A 36 -4.60 -8.73 -36.72
CA THR A 36 -4.29 -8.73 -38.17
C THR A 36 -2.78 -8.74 -38.49
N GLN A 37 -1.93 -9.13 -37.54
CA GLN A 37 -0.47 -9.22 -37.62
C GLN A 37 -0.05 -10.58 -37.01
N PRO A 38 1.03 -11.27 -37.45
CA PRO A 38 1.23 -12.70 -37.19
C PRO A 38 1.69 -13.06 -35.76
N THR A 39 1.18 -12.37 -34.74
CA THR A 39 1.47 -12.63 -33.32
C THR A 39 0.18 -12.83 -32.54
N THR A 40 -0.18 -14.08 -32.23
CA THR A 40 -1.29 -14.40 -31.32
C THR A 40 -0.90 -14.08 -29.89
N ARG A 41 -1.51 -13.04 -29.28
CA ARG A 41 -1.28 -12.69 -27.86
C ARG A 41 -2.38 -13.31 -27.00
N SER A 42 -2.07 -14.38 -26.27
CA SER A 42 -2.96 -14.96 -25.27
C SER A 42 -2.93 -14.08 -24.02
N THR A 43 -4.06 -13.45 -23.66
CA THR A 43 -4.18 -12.69 -22.41
C THR A 43 -4.96 -13.51 -21.38
N THR A 44 -4.31 -13.82 -20.26
CA THR A 44 -4.95 -14.47 -19.11
C THR A 44 -5.44 -13.38 -18.17
N ARG A 45 -6.75 -13.27 -17.96
CA ARG A 45 -7.37 -12.30 -17.05
C ARG A 45 -7.73 -13.00 -15.74
N ILE A 46 -7.18 -12.52 -14.63
CA ILE A 46 -7.61 -12.91 -13.28
C ILE A 46 -8.60 -11.84 -12.84
N ILE A 47 -9.87 -12.21 -12.66
CA ILE A 47 -10.92 -11.30 -12.17
C ILE A 47 -11.21 -11.69 -10.73
N ALA A 48 -10.87 -10.80 -9.80
CA ALA A 48 -11.32 -10.90 -8.42
C ALA A 48 -12.70 -10.26 -8.30
N THR A 49 -13.70 -11.08 -7.99
CA THR A 49 -15.07 -10.64 -7.72
C THR A 49 -15.37 -10.80 -6.23
N GLN A 50 -15.58 -9.67 -5.55
CA GLN A 50 -16.17 -9.67 -4.22
C GLN A 50 -17.69 -9.55 -4.37
N THR A 51 -18.41 -10.53 -3.85
CA THR A 51 -19.88 -10.49 -3.78
C THR A 51 -20.25 -10.39 -2.31
N THR A 52 -20.93 -9.32 -1.92
CA THR A 52 -21.41 -9.12 -0.55
C THR A 52 -22.92 -9.25 -0.56
N THR A 53 -23.43 -10.22 0.19
CA THR A 53 -24.85 -10.45 0.37
C THR A 53 -25.22 -10.10 1.80
N VAL A 54 -26.13 -9.14 1.96
CA VAL A 54 -26.72 -8.76 3.23
C VAL A 54 -28.15 -9.29 3.25
N THR A 55 -28.44 -10.15 4.22
CA THR A 55 -29.78 -10.68 4.45
C THR A 55 -30.33 -10.07 5.73
N VAL A 56 -31.45 -9.35 5.59
CA VAL A 56 -32.18 -8.74 6.69
C VAL A 56 -33.47 -9.53 6.89
N THR A 57 -33.62 -10.15 8.06
CA THR A 57 -34.84 -10.88 8.41
C THR A 57 -35.56 -10.15 9.53
N THR A 58 -36.79 -9.75 9.26
CA THR A 58 -37.65 -9.03 10.19
C THR A 58 -38.79 -9.95 10.63
N THR A 59 -38.90 -10.16 11.93
CA THR A 59 -39.95 -10.98 12.54
C THR A 59 -40.86 -10.07 13.35
N VAL A 60 -42.16 -10.12 13.06
CA VAL A 60 -43.20 -9.40 13.80
C VAL A 60 -44.02 -10.44 14.55
N ILE A 61 -44.05 -10.32 15.88
CA ILE A 61 -44.90 -11.15 16.75
C ILE A 61 -46.00 -10.27 17.30
N THR A 62 -47.24 -10.63 17.00
CA THR A 62 -48.46 -9.97 17.49
C THR A 62 -49.22 -10.89 18.43
N THR A 63 -49.42 -10.43 19.66
CA THR A 63 -50.26 -11.11 20.66
C THR A 63 -51.59 -10.37 20.84
N THR A 64 -52.70 -11.07 20.61
CA THR A 64 -54.06 -10.56 20.89
C THR A 64 -54.63 -11.26 22.12
N THR A 65 -55.62 -10.65 22.77
CA THR A 65 -56.18 -11.03 24.09
C THR A 65 -56.97 -12.35 24.15
N SER A 66 -56.73 -13.31 23.26
CA SER A 66 -57.25 -14.67 23.39
C SER A 66 -56.36 -15.63 22.62
N THR A 67 -55.42 -16.26 23.35
CA THR A 67 -54.72 -17.52 23.03
C THR A 67 -54.04 -17.69 21.66
N THR A 68 -54.01 -16.68 20.80
CA THR A 68 -53.51 -16.77 19.42
C THR A 68 -52.29 -15.88 19.22
N MET A 69 -51.14 -16.52 19.01
CA MET A 69 -49.91 -15.88 18.57
C MET A 69 -49.84 -15.94 17.04
N THR A 70 -49.69 -14.78 16.40
CA THR A 70 -49.42 -14.69 14.96
C THR A 70 -48.00 -14.21 14.74
N THR A 71 -47.26 -14.92 13.88
CA THR A 71 -45.86 -14.61 13.55
C THR A 71 -45.75 -14.38 12.05
N THR A 72 -45.29 -13.20 11.66
CA THR A 72 -45.03 -12.86 10.26
C THR A 72 -43.54 -12.59 10.08
N THR A 73 -42.92 -13.29 9.15
CA THR A 73 -41.48 -13.15 8.85
C THR A 73 -41.30 -12.59 7.44
N SER A 74 -40.51 -11.54 7.28
CA SER A 74 -40.14 -10.97 5.98
C SER A 74 -38.62 -10.95 5.83
N THR A 75 -38.12 -11.38 4.67
CA THR A 75 -36.69 -11.47 4.39
C THR A 75 -36.34 -10.63 3.16
N THR A 76 -35.39 -9.70 3.33
CA THR A 76 -34.86 -8.87 2.24
C THR A 76 -33.40 -9.24 2.00
N ILE A 77 -33.06 -9.52 0.74
CA ILE A 77 -31.69 -9.89 0.33
C ILE A 77 -31.13 -8.79 -0.57
N ILE A 78 -30.04 -8.16 -0.14
CA ILE A 78 -29.29 -7.18 -0.92
C ILE A 78 -27.98 -7.83 -1.34
N THR A 79 -27.78 -8.01 -2.65
CA THR A 79 -26.52 -8.55 -3.19
C THR A 79 -25.80 -7.48 -3.98
N THR A 80 -24.60 -7.09 -3.55
CA THR A 80 -23.72 -6.20 -4.29
C THR A 80 -22.55 -6.99 -4.86
N ARG A 81 -22.20 -6.70 -6.12
CA ARG A 81 -21.08 -7.33 -6.82
C ARG A 81 -20.07 -6.25 -7.16
N SER A 82 -18.91 -6.32 -6.52
CA SER A 82 -17.77 -5.44 -6.80
C SER A 82 -16.72 -6.21 -7.60
N THR A 83 -16.55 -5.82 -8.85
CA THR A 83 -15.41 -6.24 -9.69
C THR A 83 -14.34 -5.16 -9.57
N THR A 84 -13.53 -5.24 -8.52
CA THR A 84 -12.30 -4.45 -8.47
C THR A 84 -11.32 -5.08 -9.47
N THR A 85 -11.31 -4.58 -10.70
CA THR A 85 -10.04 -4.55 -11.45
C THR A 85 -9.13 -3.66 -10.63
N ILE A 86 -8.08 -4.23 -10.07
CA ILE A 86 -7.04 -3.44 -9.43
C ILE A 86 -6.38 -2.69 -10.60
N ARG A 87 -6.39 -1.35 -10.55
CA ARG A 87 -6.02 -0.47 -11.70
C ARG A 87 -4.72 0.30 -11.47
N ASP A 88 -4.13 0.09 -10.30
CA ASP A 88 -2.94 0.78 -9.78
C ASP A 88 -2.14 -0.19 -8.89
N ASP A 89 -1.97 -1.45 -9.34
CA ASP A 89 -1.23 -2.49 -8.59
C ASP A 89 0.21 -2.69 -9.04
N GLY A 90 0.69 -1.90 -9.99
CA GLY A 90 2.05 -2.01 -10.49
C GLY A 90 2.25 -3.18 -11.44
N VAL A 91 1.18 -3.86 -11.86
CA VAL A 91 1.27 -4.96 -12.83
C VAL A 91 0.26 -4.81 -13.95
N ARG A 92 0.67 -5.10 -15.19
CA ARG A 92 -0.23 -5.02 -16.35
C ARG A 92 -1.26 -6.15 -16.32
N ASN A 93 -2.42 -5.90 -15.72
CA ASN A 93 -3.53 -6.86 -15.67
C ASN A 93 -4.87 -6.17 -16.01
N GLY A 94 -6.02 -6.72 -15.62
CA GLY A 94 -7.30 -5.98 -15.63
C GLY A 94 -7.89 -5.52 -16.97
N GLY A 95 -7.19 -5.65 -18.10
CA GLY A 95 -7.55 -5.04 -19.39
C GLY A 95 -6.76 -3.78 -19.75
N GLU A 96 -5.69 -3.47 -19.00
CA GLU A 96 -4.83 -2.32 -19.20
C GLU A 96 -3.96 -2.39 -20.47
N ILE A 97 -3.64 -1.22 -21.03
CA ILE A 97 -2.77 -1.11 -22.21
C ILE A 97 -1.31 -0.95 -21.79
N GLY A 98 -1.02 -0.15 -20.76
CA GLY A 98 0.28 -0.14 -20.06
C GLY A 98 0.14 -0.74 -18.65
N ILE A 99 1.20 -0.66 -17.84
CA ILE A 99 1.11 -0.97 -16.41
C ILE A 99 0.34 0.18 -15.76
N ASP A 100 -0.83 -0.09 -15.17
CA ASP A 100 -1.68 0.89 -14.48
C ASP A 100 -2.09 2.10 -15.36
N CYS A 101 -2.16 1.94 -16.68
CA CYS A 101 -2.51 3.03 -17.59
C CYS A 101 -3.30 2.61 -18.83
N ASP A 102 -4.19 3.51 -19.26
CA ASP A 102 -5.21 3.35 -20.29
C ASP A 102 -6.17 2.16 -20.09
N GLY A 103 -7.10 1.99 -21.04
CA GLY A 103 -8.08 0.91 -21.04
C GLY A 103 -9.10 1.16 -19.91
N PRO A 104 -9.17 0.32 -18.88
CA PRO A 104 -10.02 0.53 -17.72
C PRO A 104 -9.48 1.58 -16.73
N CYS A 105 -8.21 2.02 -16.85
CA CYS A 105 -7.59 3.01 -15.98
C CYS A 105 -8.01 4.44 -16.35
N THR A 106 -8.15 5.29 -15.33
CA THR A 106 -8.44 6.73 -15.51
C THR A 106 -7.23 7.50 -16.01
N LYS A 107 -6.03 7.07 -15.60
CA LYS A 107 -4.76 7.66 -16.02
C LYS A 107 -4.31 7.13 -17.39
N ARG A 108 -3.66 8.00 -18.15
CA ARG A 108 -3.20 7.77 -19.51
C ARG A 108 -1.73 7.38 -19.53
N CYS A 109 -1.37 6.51 -20.48
CA CYS A 109 0.03 6.14 -20.71
C CYS A 109 0.83 7.27 -21.38
N ASN A 110 2.16 7.16 -21.35
CA ASN A 110 3.08 8.10 -21.98
C ASN A 110 2.76 8.31 -23.47
N GLY A 111 2.92 9.55 -23.96
CA GLY A 111 2.63 9.97 -25.33
C GLY A 111 1.16 10.27 -25.63
N ARG A 112 0.23 10.02 -24.70
CA ARG A 112 -1.19 10.37 -24.88
C ARG A 112 -1.48 11.81 -24.55
N VAL A 113 -2.46 12.39 -25.24
CA VAL A 113 -2.92 13.76 -24.97
C VAL A 113 -3.44 13.89 -23.54
N CYS A 114 -3.01 14.95 -22.86
CA CYS A 114 -3.38 15.31 -21.50
C CYS A 114 -3.70 16.81 -21.41
N THR A 115 -4.50 17.16 -20.41
CA THR A 115 -4.85 18.55 -20.09
C THR A 115 -4.15 19.01 -18.81
N SER A 116 -4.00 18.10 -17.84
CA SER A 116 -3.30 18.31 -16.58
C SER A 116 -2.44 17.10 -16.19
N ALA A 117 -1.63 17.26 -15.14
CA ALA A 117 -0.74 16.21 -14.62
C ALA A 117 -1.48 14.95 -14.18
N GLU A 118 -2.68 15.11 -13.60
CA GLU A 118 -3.51 14.03 -13.04
C GLU A 118 -4.05 13.10 -14.12
N ASP A 119 -4.13 13.57 -15.37
CA ASP A 119 -4.51 12.75 -16.52
C ASP A 119 -3.46 11.67 -16.82
N CYS A 120 -2.21 11.86 -16.39
CA CYS A 120 -1.09 11.02 -16.77
C CYS A 120 -0.69 10.07 -15.65
N TRP A 121 -0.37 8.82 -16.02
CA TRP A 121 0.19 7.87 -15.07
C TRP A 121 1.51 8.35 -14.47
N SER A 122 2.33 9.03 -15.28
CA SER A 122 3.57 9.67 -14.84
C SER A 122 3.36 10.88 -13.92
N GLY A 123 2.14 11.41 -13.80
CA GLY A 123 1.91 12.69 -13.12
C GLY A 123 2.50 13.89 -13.84
N VAL A 124 2.97 13.74 -15.10
CA VAL A 124 3.59 14.82 -15.87
C VAL A 124 2.89 14.98 -17.21
N CYS A 125 2.17 16.09 -17.37
CA CYS A 125 1.65 16.52 -18.66
C CYS A 125 2.63 17.52 -19.29
N GLY A 126 3.32 17.09 -20.34
CA GLY A 126 4.37 17.87 -20.98
C GLY A 126 3.84 19.11 -21.71
N VAL A 127 4.76 19.99 -22.10
CA VAL A 127 4.45 21.25 -22.82
C VAL A 127 3.70 21.02 -24.14
N ASN A 128 3.90 19.86 -24.78
CA ASN A 128 3.21 19.44 -25.99
C ASN A 128 1.81 18.87 -25.72
N LYS A 129 1.27 19.01 -24.50
CA LYS A 129 -0.01 18.44 -24.06
C LYS A 129 -0.06 16.93 -24.19
N THR A 130 1.06 16.25 -23.96
CA THR A 130 1.10 14.78 -23.89
C THR A 130 1.78 14.29 -22.61
N CYS A 131 1.37 13.11 -22.14
CA CYS A 131 1.95 12.49 -20.96
C CYS A 131 3.42 12.18 -21.19
N SER A 132 4.28 12.74 -20.34
CA SER A 132 5.73 12.54 -20.44
C SER A 132 6.14 11.27 -19.72
N VAL A 133 7.28 10.70 -20.10
CA VAL A 133 7.87 9.56 -19.40
C VAL A 133 8.35 10.03 -18.02
N PRO A 134 8.12 9.26 -16.93
CA PRO A 134 8.74 9.52 -15.62
C PRO A 134 10.25 9.71 -15.73
N SER A 135 10.82 10.68 -15.00
CA SER A 135 12.26 10.97 -15.03
C SER A 135 12.81 11.17 -13.63
N CYS A 136 14.00 10.63 -13.38
CA CYS A 136 14.74 10.77 -12.11
C CYS A 136 15.32 12.17 -11.85
N SER A 137 14.70 13.21 -12.39
CA SER A 137 15.17 14.60 -12.31
C SER A 137 14.05 15.59 -12.65
N ASP A 138 12.79 15.18 -12.54
CA ASP A 138 11.63 16.02 -12.87
C ASP A 138 10.99 16.67 -11.62
N ASN A 139 11.60 16.48 -10.45
CA ASN A 139 11.18 16.94 -9.13
C ASN A 139 9.82 16.39 -8.70
N ILE A 140 9.38 15.25 -9.26
CA ILE A 140 8.09 14.64 -8.95
C ILE A 140 8.29 13.16 -8.64
N LYS A 141 7.88 12.72 -7.44
CA LYS A 141 7.87 11.29 -7.12
C LYS A 141 6.86 10.54 -8.00
N ASN A 142 7.35 9.89 -9.05
CA ASN A 142 6.51 9.18 -10.00
C ASN A 142 7.13 7.84 -10.45
N GLY A 143 6.42 7.10 -11.31
CA GLY A 143 6.91 5.83 -11.85
C GLY A 143 7.31 4.82 -10.78
N LEU A 144 8.59 4.42 -10.77
CA LEU A 144 9.15 3.43 -9.85
C LEU A 144 10.08 4.04 -8.80
N GLU A 145 10.05 5.35 -8.62
CA GLU A 145 10.83 6.05 -7.62
C GLU A 145 10.33 5.77 -6.20
N THR A 146 11.25 5.76 -5.23
CA THR A 146 10.89 5.59 -3.82
C THR A 146 10.81 6.91 -3.07
N GLY A 147 11.66 7.87 -3.44
CA GLY A 147 11.53 9.29 -3.09
C GLY A 147 11.37 10.13 -4.37
N VAL A 148 11.26 11.45 -4.24
CA VAL A 148 11.31 12.39 -5.36
C VAL A 148 12.67 12.29 -6.04
N ASP A 149 12.70 11.91 -7.32
CA ASP A 149 13.90 11.80 -8.16
C ASP A 149 14.98 10.84 -7.61
N CYS A 150 14.61 9.88 -6.75
CA CYS A 150 15.57 8.99 -6.11
C CYS A 150 15.02 7.59 -5.78
N GLY A 151 15.94 6.64 -5.70
CA GLY A 151 15.69 5.25 -5.36
C GLY A 151 14.92 4.46 -6.43
N GLY A 152 14.61 3.20 -6.14
CA GLY A 152 13.97 2.29 -7.09
C GLY A 152 14.82 2.09 -8.36
N VAL A 153 14.33 2.59 -9.50
CA VAL A 153 15.05 2.52 -10.79
C VAL A 153 16.05 3.66 -10.99
N CYS A 154 16.00 4.68 -10.14
CA CYS A 154 16.86 5.84 -10.29
C CYS A 154 18.29 5.55 -9.83
N PRO A 155 19.31 6.09 -10.53
CA PRO A 155 20.70 5.91 -10.15
C PRO A 155 21.04 6.64 -8.84
N LEU A 156 20.32 7.72 -8.54
CA LEU A 156 20.51 8.49 -7.32
C LEU A 156 19.85 7.79 -6.13
N LYS A 157 20.64 7.55 -5.08
CA LYS A 157 20.14 7.08 -3.79
C LYS A 157 19.44 8.20 -3.03
N CYS A 158 18.41 7.86 -2.27
CA CYS A 158 17.65 8.82 -1.49
C CYS A 158 18.43 9.27 -0.25
N GLY A 159 18.44 10.59 0.01
CA GLY A 159 18.96 11.18 1.24
C GLY A 159 17.96 11.02 2.39
N PHE A 160 17.13 12.04 2.65
CA PHE A 160 16.12 12.08 3.73
C PHE A 160 14.72 11.77 3.24
N GLN A 161 14.62 10.88 2.26
CA GLN A 161 13.35 10.61 1.58
C GLN A 161 12.88 9.19 1.86
N SER A 162 11.67 8.89 1.40
CA SER A 162 11.12 7.54 1.51
C SER A 162 11.97 6.53 0.72
N CYS A 163 12.19 5.37 1.32
CA CYS A 163 12.84 4.22 0.68
C CYS A 163 11.99 2.95 0.86
N LYS A 164 12.16 1.99 -0.04
CA LYS A 164 11.68 0.62 0.12
C LYS A 164 12.77 -0.32 0.61
N ARG A 165 14.04 0.06 0.54
CA ARG A 165 15.15 -0.73 1.09
C ARG A 165 16.25 0.20 1.58
N CYS A 166 16.96 -0.20 2.62
CA CYS A 166 18.04 0.64 3.16
C CYS A 166 19.20 0.79 2.16
N SER A 167 19.35 -0.16 1.23
CA SER A 167 20.29 -0.03 0.11
C SER A 167 20.00 1.16 -0.84
N GLU A 168 18.74 1.62 -0.88
CA GLU A 168 18.32 2.80 -1.66
C GLU A 168 18.63 4.11 -0.94
N CYS A 169 18.97 4.06 0.35
CA CYS A 169 19.39 5.24 1.11
C CYS A 169 20.87 5.52 0.87
N GLN A 170 21.23 6.80 0.77
CA GLN A 170 22.61 7.24 0.65
C GLN A 170 23.44 6.82 1.88
N SER A 171 22.84 6.87 3.07
CA SER A 171 23.42 6.36 4.31
C SER A 171 23.46 4.83 4.39
N GLY A 172 22.66 4.12 3.60
CA GLY A 172 22.47 2.68 3.80
C GLY A 172 21.57 2.33 4.99
N VAL A 173 20.98 3.33 5.68
CA VAL A 173 20.22 3.16 6.92
C VAL A 173 18.77 3.63 6.72
N CYS A 174 17.82 2.82 7.17
CA CYS A 174 16.42 3.21 7.24
C CYS A 174 16.02 3.56 8.67
N ILE A 175 15.15 4.56 8.83
CA ILE A 175 14.37 4.81 10.05
C ILE A 175 12.89 4.63 9.73
N ASP A 176 12.09 4.32 10.76
CA ASP A 176 10.62 4.27 10.76
C ASP A 176 9.98 4.08 9.38
N TRP A 177 9.74 2.82 9.02
CA TRP A 177 9.35 2.45 7.67
C TRP A 177 8.14 3.26 7.14
N PRO A 178 8.23 3.94 5.98
CA PRO A 178 9.38 4.07 5.07
C PRO A 178 10.13 5.42 5.18
N GLY A 179 11.42 5.40 5.56
CA GLY A 179 12.29 6.59 5.53
C GLY A 179 13.78 6.27 5.59
N CYS A 180 14.59 7.10 4.91
CA CYS A 180 16.05 7.06 5.04
C CYS A 180 16.53 7.93 6.20
N ALA A 181 17.53 7.43 6.92
CA ALA A 181 18.16 8.12 8.03
C ALA A 181 19.46 8.83 7.61
N GLU A 182 19.91 9.79 8.41
CA GLU A 182 21.30 10.25 8.32
C GLU A 182 22.27 9.12 8.68
N ALA A 183 23.45 9.20 8.08
CA ALA A 183 24.62 8.48 8.54
C ALA A 183 25.00 8.97 9.95
N THR A 184 25.19 8.04 10.89
CA THR A 184 25.65 8.36 12.25
C THR A 184 26.78 7.44 12.66
N CYS A 185 27.65 7.91 13.55
CA CYS A 185 28.81 7.16 14.07
C CYS A 185 28.46 6.00 15.02
N TYR A 186 27.26 5.44 14.91
CA TYR A 186 26.71 4.41 15.79
C TYR A 186 25.51 3.68 15.16
N ASP A 187 25.37 3.74 13.83
CA ASP A 187 24.26 3.09 13.11
C ASP A 187 24.60 1.67 12.63
N GLY A 188 25.82 1.19 12.86
CA GLY A 188 26.25 -0.15 12.51
C GLY A 188 26.59 -0.31 11.03
N VAL A 189 26.64 0.76 10.25
CA VAL A 189 26.88 0.75 8.82
C VAL A 189 28.03 1.69 8.48
N ARG A 190 29.04 1.20 7.76
CA ARG A 190 30.10 2.07 7.23
C ARG A 190 29.56 3.02 6.17
N ASN A 191 29.25 4.25 6.57
CA ASN A 191 28.67 5.29 5.72
C ASN A 191 29.28 6.66 6.08
N GLY A 192 28.68 7.78 5.65
CA GLY A 192 29.02 9.12 6.16
C GLY A 192 30.44 9.65 5.93
N GLY A 193 31.36 8.89 5.33
CA GLY A 193 32.79 9.19 5.25
C GLY A 193 33.67 8.44 6.25
N GLU A 194 33.11 7.46 6.97
CA GLU A 194 33.82 6.64 7.94
C GLU A 194 34.90 5.74 7.32
N ILE A 195 35.98 5.51 8.09
CA ILE A 195 37.07 4.63 7.66
C ILE A 195 36.81 3.19 8.09
N GLY A 196 36.23 2.96 9.26
CA GLY A 196 35.66 1.67 9.67
C GLY A 196 34.14 1.76 9.78
N ILE A 197 33.50 0.72 10.31
CA ILE A 197 32.08 0.81 10.68
C ILE A 197 31.99 1.65 11.96
N ASP A 198 31.24 2.75 11.96
CA ASP A 198 31.00 3.63 13.11
C ASP A 198 32.28 4.27 13.71
N CYS A 199 33.37 4.37 12.94
CA CYS A 199 34.66 4.84 13.47
C CYS A 199 35.58 5.50 12.44
N ASP A 200 36.41 6.41 12.96
CA ASP A 200 37.34 7.28 12.22
C ASP A 200 36.67 8.16 11.15
N GLY A 201 37.46 8.97 10.43
CA GLY A 201 36.96 9.91 9.44
C GLY A 201 36.20 11.05 10.12
N PRO A 202 34.89 11.23 9.88
CA PRO A 202 34.06 12.20 10.60
C PRO A 202 33.76 11.80 12.05
N CYS A 203 33.98 10.54 12.43
CA CYS A 203 33.68 10.05 13.77
C CYS A 203 34.81 10.34 14.76
N LEU A 204 34.42 10.79 15.97
CA LEU A 204 35.37 11.11 17.04
C LEU A 204 36.08 9.86 17.58
N ARG A 205 35.40 8.71 17.59
CA ARG A 205 35.97 7.44 18.07
C ARG A 205 36.76 6.77 16.96
N ARG A 206 37.91 6.22 17.34
CA ARG A 206 38.88 5.58 16.45
C ARG A 206 38.60 4.09 16.33
N CYS A 207 38.88 3.55 15.15
CA CYS A 207 38.81 2.11 14.94
C CYS A 207 39.94 1.37 15.67
N ASN A 208 39.88 0.04 15.68
CA ASN A 208 40.96 -0.78 16.21
C ASN A 208 42.32 -0.46 15.53
N ASP A 209 43.40 -0.74 16.24
CA ASP A 209 44.80 -0.51 15.84
C ASP A 209 45.19 0.97 15.66
N ARG A 210 44.32 1.91 16.03
CA ARG A 210 44.60 3.35 16.03
C ARG A 210 45.14 3.82 17.37
N ALA A 211 46.00 4.83 17.37
CA ALA A 211 46.56 5.40 18.60
C ALA A 211 45.48 6.04 19.47
N CYS A 212 45.56 5.87 20.79
CA CYS A 212 44.61 6.39 21.79
C CYS A 212 45.30 6.91 23.05
N ILE A 213 44.62 7.81 23.76
CA ILE A 213 45.07 8.39 25.03
C ILE A 213 44.25 7.76 26.18
N SER A 214 42.93 7.65 26.00
CA SER A 214 41.98 7.03 26.93
C SER A 214 41.02 6.05 26.23
N ASP A 215 40.29 5.26 27.01
CA ASP A 215 39.30 4.29 26.55
C ASP A 215 38.17 4.93 25.71
N ASP A 216 37.83 6.19 25.99
CA ASP A 216 36.80 6.94 25.27
C ASP A 216 37.18 7.22 23.81
N ASP A 217 38.48 7.29 23.50
CA ASP A 217 38.97 7.51 22.13
C ASP A 217 38.67 6.34 21.20
N CYS A 218 38.46 5.14 21.73
CA CYS A 218 38.34 3.91 20.96
C CYS A 218 36.90 3.49 20.82
N TRP A 219 36.44 3.14 19.62
CA TRP A 219 35.08 2.62 19.40
C TRP A 219 34.76 1.41 20.30
N SER A 220 35.75 0.54 20.53
CA SER A 220 35.64 -0.62 21.43
C SER A 220 35.45 -0.25 22.91
N GLY A 221 35.77 0.98 23.29
CA GLY A 221 35.86 1.42 24.69
C GLY A 221 37.11 0.91 25.41
N VAL A 222 38.14 0.47 24.69
CA VAL A 222 39.37 -0.08 25.28
C VAL A 222 40.61 0.46 24.58
N CYS A 223 41.38 1.28 25.30
CA CYS A 223 42.70 1.73 24.92
C CYS A 223 43.75 0.80 25.54
N GLY A 224 44.33 -0.06 24.71
CA GLY A 224 45.30 -1.07 25.15
C GLY A 224 46.58 -0.48 25.72
N ILE A 225 47.37 -1.32 26.40
CA ILE A 225 48.65 -0.95 27.03
C ILE A 225 49.65 -0.29 26.07
N ASN A 226 49.57 -0.63 24.78
CA ASN A 226 50.41 -0.07 23.72
C ASN A 226 49.91 1.27 23.19
N LYS A 227 48.94 1.92 23.86
CA LYS A 227 48.27 3.15 23.42
C LYS A 227 47.63 2.98 22.04
N THR A 228 47.02 1.82 21.81
CA THR A 228 46.28 1.48 20.60
C THR A 228 44.89 0.96 20.95
N CYS A 229 43.89 1.32 20.15
CA CYS A 229 42.54 0.81 20.29
C CYS A 229 42.50 -0.69 20.01
N SER A 230 42.02 -1.48 20.96
CA SER A 230 41.93 -2.93 20.82
C SER A 230 40.53 -3.35 20.41
N GLY A 231 40.40 -4.40 19.60
CA GLY A 231 39.10 -5.01 19.30
C GLY A 231 38.48 -5.72 20.50
N LYS A 232 37.15 -5.81 20.52
CA LYS A 232 36.40 -6.67 21.45
C LYS A 232 36.48 -8.13 21.05
#